data_AF-A0A7C5TQM9-F1
#
_entry.id   AF-A0A7C5TQM9-F1
#
_cell.length_a   1.000
_cell.length_b   1.000
_cell.length_c   1.000
_cell.angle_alpha   90.00
_cell.angle_beta   90.00
_cell.angle_gamma   90.00
#
_symmetry.space_group_name_H-M   'P 1'
#
loop_
_entity.id
_entity.type
_entity.pdbx_description
1 polymer ?
#
loop_
_entity_poly.entity_id
_entity_poly.type
_entity_poly.pdbx_seq_one_letter_code
_entity_poly.pdbx_strand_id
1 'polypeptide(L)'
;MHDPAYRTLVALAAALTVAWGAWAVYDGFLREVPPGTYSYHAGNRAFEDGDYERALREYEAALRAAPGNIHALRGRARALLQLGRHAEALAAFDEAIRRDPSTGATYANRGILLDRMGRHREALADYERALELDPRLAEGPDWLTRFLRNQAERPPTIADRARYLREQLALPEERRLLRVPELDAGQRPYTL
;
A
#
# COMPACT_ATOMS: atom_id res chain seq x y z
N MET A 1 14.59 51.98 -31.43
CA MET A 1 13.84 52.28 -30.19
C MET A 1 13.61 50.97 -29.45
N HIS A 2 14.35 50.72 -28.36
CA HIS A 2 14.09 49.55 -27.51
C HIS A 2 13.03 49.89 -26.46
N ASP A 3 11.86 49.28 -26.57
CA ASP A 3 10.73 49.46 -25.67
C ASP A 3 11.13 49.08 -24.22
N PRO A 4 10.95 49.96 -23.22
CA PRO A 4 11.15 49.62 -21.82
C PRO A 4 10.36 48.37 -21.39
N ALA A 5 9.17 48.12 -21.94
CA ALA A 5 8.39 46.91 -21.64
C ALA A 5 9.12 45.63 -22.07
N TYR A 6 9.77 45.63 -23.24
CA TYR A 6 10.54 44.50 -23.73
C TYR A 6 11.74 44.18 -22.81
N ARG A 7 12.45 45.20 -22.33
CA ARG A 7 13.57 45.00 -21.38
C ARG A 7 13.10 44.40 -20.07
N THR A 8 11.95 44.84 -19.56
CA THR A 8 11.33 44.27 -18.35
C THR A 8 10.94 42.80 -18.57
N LEU A 9 10.35 42.47 -19.72
CA LEU A 9 9.98 41.09 -20.05
C LEU A 9 11.21 40.17 -20.17
N VAL A 10 12.28 40.62 -20.83
CA VAL A 10 13.54 39.86 -20.92
C VAL A 10 14.17 39.66 -19.54
N ALA A 11 14.17 40.68 -18.69
CA ALA A 11 14.68 40.57 -17.32
C ALA A 11 13.87 39.58 -16.46
N LEU A 12 12.54 39.59 -16.59
CA LEU A 12 11.67 38.62 -15.90
C LEU A 12 11.90 37.20 -16.40
N ALA A 13 12.02 36.99 -17.71
CA ALA A 13 12.32 35.68 -18.29
C ALA A 13 13.67 35.14 -17.81
N ALA A 14 14.70 36.00 -17.76
CA ALA A 14 16.00 35.63 -17.23
C ALA A 14 15.92 35.26 -15.73
N ALA A 15 15.22 36.06 -14.92
CA ALA A 15 15.05 35.78 -13.49
C ALA A 15 14.31 34.46 -13.23
N LEU A 16 13.24 34.17 -13.99
CA LEU A 16 12.50 32.91 -13.89
C LEU A 16 13.36 31.71 -14.30
N THR A 17 14.22 31.86 -15.30
CA THR A 17 15.13 30.80 -15.76
C THR A 17 16.19 30.50 -14.71
N VAL A 18 16.77 31.54 -14.10
CA VAL A 18 17.72 31.39 -12.99
C VAL A 18 17.04 30.79 -11.77
N ALA A 19 15.82 31.22 -11.43
CA ALA A 19 15.06 30.65 -10.33
C ALA A 19 14.75 29.17 -10.54
N TRP A 20 14.33 28.78 -11.75
CA TRP A 20 14.11 27.38 -12.10
C TRP A 20 15.39 26.54 -12.03
N GLY A 21 16.51 27.07 -12.57
CA GLY A 21 17.81 26.40 -12.48
C GLY A 21 18.31 26.25 -11.03
N ALA A 22 18.16 27.29 -10.22
CA ALA A 22 18.51 27.26 -8.80
C ALA A 22 17.64 26.27 -8.01
N TRP A 23 16.34 26.23 -8.29
CA TRP A 23 15.44 25.23 -7.69
C TRP A 23 15.81 23.82 -8.13
N ALA A 24 16.14 23.60 -9.40
CA ALA A 24 16.56 22.28 -9.89
C ALA A 24 17.87 21.79 -9.26
N VAL A 25 18.84 22.69 -9.06
CA VAL A 25 20.08 22.38 -8.31
C VAL A 25 19.78 22.11 -6.84
N TYR A 26 18.90 22.91 -6.22
CA TYR A 26 18.49 22.70 -4.84
C TYR A 26 17.81 21.33 -4.68
N ASP A 27 16.79 21.03 -5.48
CA ASP A 27 16.00 19.80 -5.38
C ASP A 27 16.81 18.54 -5.73
N GLY A 28 17.67 18.62 -6.76
CA GLY A 28 18.42 17.47 -7.26
C GLY A 28 19.73 17.18 -6.53
N PHE A 29 20.36 18.20 -5.93
CA PHE A 29 21.71 18.05 -5.37
C PHE A 29 21.85 18.54 -3.93
N LEU A 30 21.19 19.65 -3.57
CA LEU A 30 21.34 20.26 -2.23
C LEU A 30 20.27 19.81 -1.24
N ARG A 31 19.16 19.23 -1.70
CA ARG A 31 18.09 18.75 -0.84
C ARG A 31 18.57 17.49 -0.13
N GLU A 32 18.67 17.58 1.19
CA GLU A 32 18.98 16.42 2.01
C GLU A 32 17.95 15.32 1.76
N VAL A 33 18.42 14.17 1.28
CA VAL A 33 17.59 12.97 1.14
C VAL A 33 17.20 12.54 2.55
N PRO A 34 15.90 12.38 2.86
CA PRO A 34 15.49 11.99 4.19
C PRO A 34 16.19 10.71 4.66
N PRO A 35 16.59 10.62 5.94
CA PRO A 35 17.21 9.41 6.47
C PRO A 35 16.35 8.17 6.20
N GLY A 36 17.00 7.09 5.77
CA GLY A 36 16.32 5.82 5.49
C GLY A 36 15.61 5.74 4.15
N THR A 37 15.58 6.80 3.33
CA THR A 37 14.94 6.77 1.99
C THR A 37 15.57 5.71 1.07
N TYR A 38 16.90 5.60 1.03
CA TYR A 38 17.56 4.59 0.21
C TYR A 38 17.19 3.16 0.62
N SER A 39 17.21 2.86 1.92
CA SER A 39 16.82 1.54 2.44
C SER A 39 15.33 1.27 2.20
N TYR A 40 14.46 2.28 2.32
CA TYR A 40 13.04 2.12 1.99
C TYR A 40 12.84 1.72 0.52
N HIS A 41 13.52 2.40 -0.41
CA HIS A 41 13.43 2.05 -1.84
C HIS A 41 14.09 0.70 -2.16
N ALA A 42 15.20 0.36 -1.50
CA ALA A 42 15.80 -0.97 -1.60
C ALA A 42 14.84 -2.06 -1.10
N GLY A 43 14.12 -1.79 -0.01
CA GLY A 43 13.07 -2.67 0.52
C GLY A 43 11.90 -2.85 -0.44
N ASN A 44 11.44 -1.78 -1.10
CA ASN A 44 10.41 -1.88 -2.13
C ASN A 44 10.86 -2.76 -3.30
N ARG A 45 12.08 -2.56 -3.81
CA ARG A 45 12.62 -3.38 -4.90
C ARG A 45 12.74 -4.85 -4.50
N ALA A 46 13.32 -5.13 -3.34
CA ALA A 46 13.42 -6.49 -2.84
C ALA A 46 12.04 -7.16 -2.65
N PHE A 47 11.03 -6.38 -2.23
CA PHE A 47 9.66 -6.87 -2.11
C PHE A 47 9.06 -7.22 -3.48
N GLU A 48 9.29 -6.38 -4.49
CA GLU A 48 8.85 -6.63 -5.87
C GLU A 48 9.55 -7.86 -6.49
N ASP A 49 10.82 -8.08 -6.16
CA ASP A 49 11.59 -9.25 -6.55
C ASP A 49 11.15 -10.55 -5.82
N GLY A 50 10.27 -10.45 -4.81
CA GLY A 50 9.81 -11.56 -3.97
C GLY A 50 10.80 -11.97 -2.88
N ASP A 51 11.93 -11.26 -2.72
CA ASP A 51 12.88 -11.45 -1.62
C ASP A 51 12.40 -10.72 -0.37
N TYR A 52 11.39 -11.30 0.28
CA TYR A 52 10.72 -10.69 1.44
C TYR A 52 11.63 -10.60 2.67
N GLU A 53 12.60 -11.51 2.82
CA GLU A 53 13.60 -11.44 3.90
C GLU A 53 14.52 -10.23 3.74
N ARG A 54 15.01 -9.99 2.51
CA ARG A 54 15.78 -8.78 2.22
C ARG A 54 14.91 -7.54 2.35
N ALA A 55 13.69 -7.56 1.84
CA ALA A 55 12.76 -6.44 1.97
C ALA A 55 12.57 -6.05 3.44
N LEU A 56 12.35 -7.03 4.31
CA LEU A 56 12.21 -6.82 5.75
C LEU A 56 13.46 -6.15 6.36
N ARG A 57 14.66 -6.66 6.08
CA ARG A 57 15.91 -6.07 6.58
C ARG A 57 16.09 -4.62 6.15
N GLU A 58 15.75 -4.31 4.91
CA GLU A 58 15.85 -2.96 4.35
C GLU A 58 14.80 -2.01 4.94
N TYR A 59 13.56 -2.45 5.13
CA TYR A 59 12.56 -1.64 5.84
C TYR A 59 12.94 -1.39 7.29
N GLU A 60 13.53 -2.37 7.99
CA GLU A 60 14.05 -2.17 9.33
C GLU A 60 15.24 -1.21 9.36
N ALA A 61 16.12 -1.24 8.36
CA ALA A 61 17.18 -0.25 8.21
C ALA A 61 16.60 1.16 7.99
N ALA A 62 15.57 1.29 7.16
CA ALA A 62 14.87 2.55 6.95
C ALA A 62 14.23 3.08 8.25
N LEU A 63 13.62 2.19 9.05
CA LEU A 63 13.02 2.54 10.33
C LEU A 63 14.05 2.85 11.42
N ARG A 64 15.25 2.26 11.40
CA ARG A 64 16.34 2.65 12.29
C ARG A 64 16.83 4.06 12.00
N ALA A 65 16.93 4.43 10.71
CA ALA A 65 17.34 5.76 10.29
C ALA A 65 16.24 6.81 10.49
N ALA A 66 14.98 6.44 10.22
CA ALA A 66 13.81 7.29 10.40
C ALA A 66 12.65 6.49 11.03
N PRO A 67 12.58 6.44 12.37
CA PRO A 67 11.53 5.69 13.07
C PRO A 67 10.11 6.16 12.73
N GLY A 68 9.95 7.40 12.28
CA GLY A 68 8.69 8.01 11.85
C GLY A 68 8.23 7.63 10.44
N ASN A 69 9.03 6.89 9.66
CA ASN A 69 8.70 6.58 8.26
C ASN A 69 7.53 5.58 8.17
N ILE A 70 6.33 6.11 7.97
CA ILE A 70 5.09 5.32 7.88
C ILE A 70 5.08 4.37 6.68
N HIS A 71 5.72 4.75 5.57
CA HIS A 71 5.80 3.91 4.38
C HIS A 71 6.69 2.68 4.63
N ALA A 72 7.84 2.86 5.28
CA ALA A 72 8.70 1.76 5.69
C ALA A 72 8.02 0.85 6.74
N LEU A 73 7.25 1.43 7.67
CA LEU A 73 6.50 0.65 8.66
C LEU A 73 5.44 -0.25 8.00
N ARG A 74 4.69 0.29 7.04
CA ARG A 74 3.73 -0.48 6.24
C ARG A 74 4.42 -1.52 5.35
N GLY A 75 5.56 -1.18 4.76
CA GLY A 75 6.40 -2.09 3.98
C GLY A 75 6.86 -3.28 4.81
N ARG A 76 7.37 -3.03 6.02
CA ARG A 76 7.73 -4.06 7.01
C ARG A 76 6.56 -4.98 7.33
N ALA A 77 5.39 -4.43 7.64
CA ALA A 77 4.19 -5.22 7.93
C ALA A 77 3.80 -6.14 6.76
N ARG A 78 3.86 -5.63 5.52
CA ARG A 78 3.61 -6.41 4.31
C ARG A 78 4.65 -7.52 4.10
N ALA A 79 5.93 -7.24 4.31
CA ALA A 79 7.00 -8.24 4.20
C ALA A 79 6.79 -9.37 5.22
N LEU A 80 6.50 -9.04 6.48
CA LEU A 80 6.18 -10.02 7.52
C LEU A 80 4.97 -10.89 7.18
N LEU A 81 3.93 -10.30 6.58
CA LEU A 81 2.76 -11.03 6.08
C LEU A 81 3.14 -12.06 5.01
N GLN A 82 3.98 -11.68 4.04
CA GLN A 82 4.44 -12.59 2.99
C GLN A 82 5.35 -13.71 3.53
N LEU A 83 6.14 -13.42 4.57
CA LEU A 83 6.97 -14.41 5.28
C LEU A 83 6.16 -15.34 6.20
N GLY A 84 4.84 -15.17 6.31
CA GLY A 84 4.02 -15.97 7.23
C GLY A 84 4.21 -15.62 8.72
N ARG A 85 4.93 -14.54 9.02
CA ARG A 85 5.19 -14.05 10.40
C ARG A 85 3.99 -13.27 10.92
N HIS A 86 2.86 -13.95 11.05
CA HIS A 86 1.54 -13.33 11.24
C HIS A 86 1.40 -12.46 12.50
N ALA A 87 1.94 -12.90 13.64
CA ALA A 87 1.86 -12.12 14.88
C ALA A 87 2.62 -10.79 14.78
N GLU A 88 3.82 -10.82 14.19
CA GLU A 88 4.64 -9.63 14.00
C GLU A 88 4.05 -8.71 12.93
N ALA A 89 3.50 -9.27 11.85
CA ALA A 89 2.78 -8.51 10.84
C ALA A 89 1.59 -7.77 11.45
N LEU A 90 0.82 -8.42 12.32
CA LEU A 90 -0.34 -7.82 12.98
C LEU A 90 0.08 -6.63 13.85
N ALA A 91 1.09 -6.81 14.70
CA ALA A 91 1.62 -5.74 15.53
C ALA A 91 2.12 -4.54 14.69
N ALA A 92 2.78 -4.82 13.57
CA ALA A 92 3.27 -3.78 12.66
C ALA A 92 2.13 -3.05 11.93
N PHE A 93 1.07 -3.75 11.52
CA PHE A 93 -0.13 -3.11 10.95
C PHE A 93 -0.87 -2.26 11.99
N ASP A 94 -1.02 -2.75 13.21
CA ASP A 94 -1.65 -2.01 14.30
C ASP A 94 -0.88 -0.73 14.63
N GLU A 95 0.45 -0.80 14.63
CA GLU A 95 1.30 0.37 14.79
C GLU A 95 1.14 1.35 13.61
N ALA A 96 1.12 0.85 12.37
CA ALA A 96 0.92 1.69 11.19
C ALA A 96 -0.44 2.41 11.23
N ILE A 97 -1.51 1.71 11.58
CA ILE A 97 -2.86 2.28 11.71
C ILE A 97 -2.92 3.32 12.82
N ARG A 98 -2.25 3.08 13.96
CA ARG A 98 -2.21 4.04 15.06
C ARG A 98 -1.54 5.36 14.66
N ARG A 99 -0.52 5.29 13.81
CA ARG A 99 0.23 6.46 13.33
C ARG A 99 -0.47 7.18 12.18
N ASP A 100 -1.10 6.41 11.30
CA ASP A 100 -1.89 6.92 10.18
C ASP A 100 -3.19 6.11 10.03
N PRO A 101 -4.28 6.58 10.64
CA PRO A 101 -5.57 5.89 10.61
C PRO A 101 -6.35 6.18 9.32
N SER A 102 -5.82 6.98 8.40
CA SER A 102 -6.53 7.45 7.20
C SER A 102 -6.23 6.61 5.95
N THR A 103 -5.19 5.78 5.97
CA THR A 103 -4.87 4.96 4.80
C THR A 103 -5.68 3.67 4.74
N GLY A 104 -6.71 3.64 3.88
CA GLY A 104 -7.55 2.45 3.62
C GLY A 104 -6.74 1.20 3.23
N ALA A 105 -5.68 1.34 2.44
CA ALA A 105 -4.82 0.21 2.05
C ALA A 105 -4.12 -0.48 3.24
N THR A 106 -3.93 0.20 4.38
CA THR A 106 -3.36 -0.43 5.57
C THR A 106 -4.38 -1.35 6.23
N TYR A 107 -5.64 -0.91 6.38
CA TYR A 107 -6.74 -1.74 6.86
C TYR A 107 -6.99 -2.92 5.95
N ALA A 108 -6.99 -2.73 4.62
CA ALA A 108 -7.14 -3.83 3.68
C ALA A 108 -6.07 -4.92 3.90
N ASN A 109 -4.80 -4.55 4.02
CA ASN A 109 -3.73 -5.53 4.24
C ASN A 109 -3.80 -6.22 5.62
N ARG A 110 -4.24 -5.51 6.68
CA ARG A 110 -4.49 -6.13 7.98
C ARG A 110 -5.70 -7.07 7.93
N GLY A 111 -6.75 -6.70 7.20
CA GLY A 111 -7.89 -7.57 6.91
C GLY A 111 -7.47 -8.87 6.22
N ILE A 112 -6.58 -8.80 5.22
CA ILE A 112 -5.99 -9.97 4.55
C ILE A 112 -5.27 -10.87 5.54
N LEU A 113 -4.46 -10.28 6.42
CA LEU A 113 -3.75 -11.02 7.48
C LEU A 113 -4.73 -11.71 8.43
N LEU A 114 -5.75 -10.98 8.92
CA LEU A 114 -6.75 -11.50 9.84
C LEU A 114 -7.57 -12.63 9.20
N ASP A 115 -7.92 -12.49 7.93
CA ASP A 115 -8.63 -13.53 7.17
C ASP A 115 -7.76 -14.78 6.98
N ARG A 116 -6.46 -14.63 6.71
CA ARG A 116 -5.49 -15.74 6.70
C ARG A 116 -5.38 -16.44 8.05
N MET A 117 -5.53 -15.69 9.14
CA MET A 117 -5.57 -16.22 10.51
C MET A 117 -6.94 -16.81 10.92
N GLY A 118 -7.94 -16.80 10.04
CA GLY A 118 -9.30 -17.27 10.33
C GLY A 118 -10.14 -16.30 11.20
N ARG A 119 -9.64 -15.09 11.46
CA ARG A 119 -10.31 -14.04 12.25
C ARG A 119 -11.29 -13.25 11.37
N HIS A 120 -12.25 -13.95 10.78
CA HIS A 120 -13.12 -13.43 9.71
C HIS A 120 -13.97 -12.22 10.11
N ARG A 121 -14.44 -12.13 11.37
CA ARG A 121 -15.21 -10.96 11.84
C ARG A 121 -14.37 -9.69 11.85
N GLU A 122 -13.14 -9.80 12.32
CA GLU A 122 -12.21 -8.66 12.39
C GLU A 122 -11.71 -8.29 10.99
N ALA A 123 -11.47 -9.30 10.14
CA ALA A 123 -11.16 -9.08 8.74
C ALA A 123 -12.27 -8.32 8.00
N LEU A 124 -13.54 -8.68 8.22
CA LEU A 124 -14.68 -7.98 7.64
C LEU A 124 -14.71 -6.51 8.06
N ALA A 125 -14.55 -6.23 9.36
CA ALA A 125 -14.52 -4.86 9.87
C ALA A 125 -13.38 -4.04 9.24
N ASP A 126 -12.20 -4.63 9.07
CA ASP A 126 -11.07 -4.00 8.40
C ASP A 126 -11.32 -3.75 6.91
N TYR A 127 -11.94 -4.69 6.20
CA TYR A 127 -12.30 -4.51 4.81
C TYR A 127 -13.35 -3.41 4.64
N GLU A 128 -14.38 -3.38 5.48
CA GLU A 128 -15.38 -2.32 5.48
C GLU A 128 -14.72 -0.95 5.73
N ARG A 129 -13.85 -0.86 6.74
CA ARG A 129 -13.12 0.38 7.03
C ARG A 129 -12.20 0.81 5.89
N ALA A 130 -11.54 -0.14 5.23
CA ALA A 130 -10.71 0.14 4.08
C ALA A 130 -11.53 0.75 2.93
N LEU A 131 -12.71 0.19 2.65
CA LEU A 131 -13.62 0.63 1.58
C LEU A 131 -14.28 1.98 1.88
N GLU A 132 -14.53 2.29 3.16
CA GLU A 132 -14.98 3.62 3.58
C GLU A 132 -13.91 4.70 3.33
N LEU A 133 -12.64 4.37 3.59
CA LEU A 133 -11.52 5.31 3.44
C LEU A 133 -11.09 5.49 1.99
N ASP A 134 -11.10 4.42 1.19
CA ASP A 134 -10.79 4.47 -0.24
C ASP A 134 -11.73 3.54 -1.02
N PRO A 135 -12.85 4.06 -1.57
CA PRO A 135 -13.80 3.27 -2.35
C PRO A 135 -13.19 2.61 -3.59
N ARG A 136 -12.06 3.12 -4.12
CA ARG A 136 -11.38 2.52 -5.28
C ARG A 136 -10.77 1.17 -4.96
N LEU A 137 -10.61 0.84 -3.67
CA LEU A 137 -10.24 -0.50 -3.24
C LEU A 137 -11.32 -1.55 -3.58
N ALA A 138 -12.57 -1.12 -3.80
CA ALA A 138 -13.63 -1.99 -4.32
C ALA A 138 -13.40 -2.35 -5.80
N GLU A 139 -12.68 -1.49 -6.51
CA GLU A 139 -12.43 -1.59 -7.94
C GLU A 139 -11.23 -2.53 -8.16
N GLY A 140 -11.46 -3.61 -8.90
CA GLY A 140 -10.38 -4.48 -9.37
C GLY A 140 -9.56 -3.80 -10.46
N PRO A 141 -8.55 -4.47 -11.02
CA PRO A 141 -7.82 -3.96 -12.18
C PRO A 141 -8.79 -3.61 -13.32
N ASP A 142 -8.59 -2.44 -13.93
CA ASP A 142 -9.37 -1.98 -15.08
C ASP A 142 -9.33 -3.00 -16.22
N TRP A 143 -10.34 -2.97 -17.10
CA TRP A 143 -10.47 -3.91 -18.21
C TRP A 143 -9.20 -4.00 -19.06
N LEU A 144 -8.51 -2.87 -19.32
CA LEU A 144 -7.28 -2.84 -20.11
C LEU A 144 -6.16 -3.60 -19.39
N THR A 145 -6.05 -3.40 -18.07
CA THR A 145 -5.05 -4.10 -17.25
C THR A 145 -5.30 -5.61 -17.26
N ARG A 146 -6.57 -6.05 -17.17
CA ARG A 146 -6.93 -7.48 -17.24
C ARG A 146 -6.65 -8.06 -18.61
N PHE A 147 -7.00 -7.34 -19.68
CA PHE A 147 -6.74 -7.74 -21.06
C PHE A 147 -5.25 -7.96 -21.30
N LEU A 148 -4.41 -6.99 -20.91
CA LEU A 148 -2.95 -7.10 -21.06
C LEU A 148 -2.35 -8.25 -20.24
N ARG A 149 -2.99 -8.63 -19.14
CA ARG A 149 -2.59 -9.77 -18.29
C ARG A 149 -3.21 -11.10 -18.72
N ASN A 150 -3.92 -11.15 -19.85
CA ASN A 150 -4.65 -12.32 -20.33
C ASN A 150 -5.59 -12.93 -19.25
N GLN A 151 -6.27 -12.08 -18.48
CA GLN A 151 -7.22 -12.49 -17.46
C GLN A 151 -8.64 -12.38 -18.01
N ALA A 152 -9.26 -13.53 -18.32
CA ALA A 152 -10.63 -13.58 -18.83
C ALA A 152 -11.66 -13.14 -17.77
N GLU A 153 -11.45 -13.53 -16.52
CA GLU A 153 -12.33 -13.19 -15.40
C GLU A 153 -11.76 -12.04 -14.56
N ARG A 154 -12.65 -11.28 -13.92
CA ARG A 154 -12.23 -10.26 -12.95
C ARG A 154 -11.75 -10.98 -11.70
N PRO A 155 -10.51 -10.74 -11.21
CA PRO A 155 -10.11 -11.30 -9.93
C PRO A 155 -11.04 -10.80 -8.81
N PRO A 156 -11.29 -11.61 -7.77
CA PRO A 156 -12.06 -11.16 -6.63
C PRO A 156 -11.42 -9.91 -6.03
N THR A 157 -12.23 -8.99 -5.53
CA THR A 157 -11.74 -7.78 -4.84
C THR A 157 -11.95 -7.90 -3.33
N ILE A 158 -11.38 -6.98 -2.57
CA ILE A 158 -11.65 -6.86 -1.13
C ILE A 158 -13.13 -6.55 -0.84
N ALA A 159 -13.83 -5.86 -1.74
CA ALA A 159 -15.28 -5.68 -1.65
C ALA A 159 -16.06 -6.99 -1.87
N ASP A 160 -15.63 -7.81 -2.84
CA ASP A 160 -16.23 -9.13 -3.06
C ASP A 160 -16.01 -10.04 -1.85
N ARG A 161 -14.79 -10.03 -1.28
CA ARG A 161 -14.47 -10.78 -0.07
C ARG A 161 -15.25 -10.28 1.15
N ALA A 162 -15.38 -8.97 1.35
CA ALA A 162 -16.17 -8.39 2.43
C ALA A 162 -17.65 -8.80 2.32
N ARG A 163 -18.23 -8.75 1.11
CA ARG A 163 -19.61 -9.21 0.86
C ARG A 163 -19.77 -10.68 1.25
N TYR A 164 -18.87 -11.54 0.78
CA TYR A 164 -18.88 -12.97 1.10
C TYR A 164 -18.79 -13.21 2.62
N LEU A 165 -17.84 -12.57 3.32
CA LEU A 165 -17.71 -12.72 4.77
C LEU A 165 -18.97 -12.26 5.50
N ARG A 166 -19.60 -11.16 5.07
CA ARG A 166 -20.84 -10.65 5.66
C ARG A 166 -21.97 -11.67 5.54
N GLU A 167 -22.15 -12.25 4.36
CA GLU A 167 -23.17 -13.27 4.10
C GLU A 167 -22.93 -14.53 4.95
N GLN A 168 -21.69 -15.02 5.01
CA GLN A 168 -21.35 -16.20 5.80
C GLN A 168 -21.53 -15.97 7.30
N LEU A 169 -21.17 -14.78 7.81
CA LEU A 169 -21.30 -14.45 9.22
C LEU A 169 -22.75 -14.25 9.66
N ALA A 170 -23.67 -13.95 8.72
CA ALA A 170 -25.11 -13.91 8.98
C ALA A 170 -25.74 -15.31 9.11
N LEU A 171 -25.09 -16.36 8.59
CA LEU A 171 -25.58 -17.72 8.70
C LEU A 171 -25.28 -18.33 10.09
N PRO A 172 -26.12 -19.28 10.55
CA PRO A 172 -25.79 -20.16 11.67
C PRO A 172 -24.45 -20.88 11.42
N GLU A 173 -23.69 -21.14 12.48
CA GLU A 173 -22.31 -21.65 12.38
C GLU A 173 -22.19 -22.96 11.59
N GLU A 174 -23.14 -23.88 11.78
CA GLU A 174 -23.23 -25.15 11.04
C GLU A 174 -23.31 -24.98 9.52
N ARG A 175 -23.82 -23.85 9.02
CA ARG A 175 -24.07 -23.61 7.59
C ARG A 175 -22.99 -22.76 6.93
N ARG A 176 -21.97 -22.33 7.68
CA ARG A 176 -20.90 -21.47 7.15
C ARG A 176 -19.91 -22.28 6.35
N LEU A 177 -19.69 -21.85 5.11
CA LEU A 177 -18.65 -22.40 4.22
C LEU A 177 -17.24 -22.03 4.68
N LEU A 178 -17.09 -21.07 5.60
CA LEU A 178 -15.81 -20.68 6.23
C LEU A 178 -15.09 -21.85 6.92
N ARG A 179 -15.81 -22.92 7.29
CA ARG A 179 -15.23 -24.13 7.90
C ARG A 179 -14.66 -25.11 6.88
N VAL A 180 -14.88 -24.89 5.58
CA VAL A 180 -14.42 -25.74 4.48
C VAL A 180 -13.35 -24.96 3.70
N PRO A 181 -12.05 -25.15 4.01
CA PRO A 181 -10.97 -24.33 3.46
C PRO A 181 -10.90 -24.35 1.93
N GLU A 182 -11.26 -25.47 1.30
CA GLU A 182 -11.25 -25.58 -0.17
C GLU A 182 -12.28 -24.66 -0.84
N LEU A 183 -13.47 -24.53 -0.24
CA LEU A 183 -14.54 -23.67 -0.75
C LEU A 183 -14.30 -22.20 -0.41
N ASP A 184 -13.68 -21.91 0.73
CA ASP A 184 -13.31 -20.56 1.15
C ASP A 184 -12.14 -19.99 0.34
N ALA A 185 -11.12 -20.81 0.05
CA ALA A 185 -9.90 -20.37 -0.61
C ALA A 185 -10.13 -19.84 -2.04
N GLY A 186 -11.08 -20.44 -2.78
CA GLY A 186 -11.44 -19.99 -4.13
C GLY A 186 -12.07 -18.59 -4.20
N GLN A 187 -12.50 -18.05 -3.06
CA GLN A 187 -13.12 -16.72 -2.95
C GLN A 187 -12.15 -15.64 -2.46
N ARG A 188 -10.87 -15.98 -2.25
CA ARG A 188 -9.86 -15.05 -1.74
C ARG A 188 -9.27 -14.21 -2.89
N PRO A 189 -9.16 -12.88 -2.74
CA PRO A 189 -8.60 -11.98 -3.76
C PRO A 189 -7.07 -12.10 -3.92
N TYR A 190 -6.43 -12.97 -3.13
CA TYR A 190 -4.98 -13.20 -3.11
C TYR A 190 -4.70 -14.70 -3.17
N THR A 191 -3.76 -15.08 -4.02
CA THR A 191 -3.18 -16.42 -3.99
C THR A 191 -2.41 -16.63 -2.67
N LEU A 192 -2.55 -17.83 -2.12
CA LEU A 192 -1.86 -18.29 -0.91
C LEU A 192 -0.36 -18.45 -1.17
#